data_AF-A0A812X0B0-F1
#
_entry.id   AF-A0A812X0B0-F1
#
_cell.length_a   1.000
_cell.length_b   1.000
_cell.length_c   1.000
_cell.angle_alpha   90.00
_cell.angle_beta   90.00
_cell.angle_gamma   90.00
#
_symmetry.space_group_name_H-M   'P 1'
#
loop_
_entity.id
_entity.type
_entity.pdbx_description
1 polymer ?
#
loop_
_entity_poly.entity_id
_entity_poly.type
_entity_poly.pdbx_seq_one_letter_code
_entity_poly.pdbx_strand_id
1 'polypeptide(L)'
;MDAQFLIRKYGLGWKKNDDNVLHLTVRANCPGLMAWLLCQPGSESILESRNGLGESPLCLATRLCRGCVAMRLVEALADPGACDDKGDSAEAMDLDGLLREAERDERCRQAAKEDRLLAAVAEARRKREELDWRRQLFETMGQVSFSENVGSSSTSEARDRLAIASNPGQA
;
A
#
# COMPACT_ATOMS: atom_id res chain seq x y z
N MET A 1 -22.04 7.61 7.72
CA MET A 1 -21.73 9.02 8.08
C MET A 1 -21.33 9.72 6.80
N ASP A 2 -21.98 10.82 6.46
CA ASP A 2 -21.69 11.63 5.27
C ASP A 2 -20.52 12.60 5.54
N ALA A 3 -19.64 12.81 4.56
CA ALA A 3 -18.61 13.85 4.65
C ALA A 3 -19.20 15.23 4.92
N GLN A 4 -20.39 15.55 4.38
CA GLN A 4 -21.08 16.79 4.69
C GLN A 4 -21.27 16.98 6.19
N PHE A 5 -21.69 15.91 6.87
CA PHE A 5 -21.87 15.89 8.30
C PHE A 5 -20.54 16.04 9.05
N LEU A 6 -19.49 15.32 8.65
CA LEU A 6 -18.18 15.41 9.31
C LEU A 6 -17.57 16.80 9.16
N ILE A 7 -17.56 17.34 7.94
CA ILE A 7 -17.07 18.68 7.62
C ILE A 7 -17.81 19.73 8.47
N ARG A 8 -19.15 19.68 8.50
CA ARG A 8 -19.98 20.58 9.32
C ARG A 8 -19.73 20.40 10.81
N LYS A 9 -19.60 19.17 11.30
CA LYS A 9 -19.32 18.84 12.71
C LYS A 9 -17.98 19.42 13.17
N TYR A 10 -16.97 19.42 12.31
CA TYR A 10 -15.65 19.98 12.62
C TYR A 10 -15.54 21.49 12.31
N GLY A 11 -16.64 22.17 11.97
CA GLY A 11 -16.64 23.61 11.66
C GLY A 11 -15.85 23.96 10.40
N LEU A 12 -15.62 22.98 9.53
CA LEU A 12 -15.13 23.20 8.18
C LEU A 12 -16.36 23.51 7.31
N GLY A 13 -16.34 24.63 6.61
CA GLY A 13 -17.35 24.90 5.59
C GLY A 13 -17.00 24.15 4.32
N TRP A 14 -18.00 23.76 3.53
CA TRP A 14 -17.77 23.33 2.14
C TRP A 14 -17.09 24.44 1.32
N LYS A 15 -17.18 25.69 1.78
CA LYS A 15 -16.46 26.87 1.33
C LYS A 15 -15.99 27.64 2.57
N LYS A 16 -14.68 27.76 2.80
CA LYS A 16 -14.12 28.53 3.93
C LYS A 16 -12.86 29.25 3.44
N ASN A 17 -12.85 30.59 3.50
CA ASN A 17 -11.76 31.45 3.03
C ASN A 17 -11.42 31.23 1.56
N ASP A 18 -12.37 31.56 0.67
CA ASP A 18 -12.41 31.36 -0.78
C ASP A 18 -12.11 29.93 -1.30
N ASP A 19 -11.15 29.21 -0.73
CA ASP A 19 -10.92 27.79 -0.89
C ASP A 19 -12.12 26.96 -0.39
N ASN A 20 -12.57 26.04 -1.23
CA ASN A 20 -13.45 24.97 -0.82
C ASN A 20 -12.64 23.78 -0.27
N VAL A 21 -13.33 22.73 0.20
CA VAL A 21 -12.64 21.54 0.72
C VAL A 21 -11.76 20.84 -0.33
N LEU A 22 -12.10 20.87 -1.62
CA LEU A 22 -11.27 20.30 -2.69
C LEU A 22 -9.98 21.10 -2.91
N HIS A 23 -9.99 22.44 -2.78
CA HIS A 23 -8.75 23.23 -2.82
C HIS A 23 -7.82 22.88 -1.64
N LEU A 24 -8.39 22.74 -0.45
CA LEU A 24 -7.62 22.37 0.74
C LEU A 24 -6.97 20.99 0.58
N THR A 25 -7.68 20.02 -0.01
CA THR A 25 -7.11 18.68 -0.27
C THR A 25 -6.06 18.68 -1.37
N VAL A 26 -6.19 19.55 -2.37
CA VAL A 26 -5.13 19.81 -3.36
C VAL A 26 -3.86 20.32 -2.68
N ARG A 27 -3.98 21.32 -1.80
CA ARG A 27 -2.83 21.86 -1.05
C ARG A 27 -2.18 20.81 -0.16
N ALA A 28 -2.98 19.95 0.47
CA ALA A 28 -2.49 18.83 1.28
C ALA A 28 -1.87 17.69 0.44
N ASN A 29 -2.02 17.71 -0.89
CA ASN A 29 -1.55 16.68 -1.82
C ASN A 29 -1.95 15.26 -1.38
N CYS A 30 -3.22 15.07 -1.01
CA CYS A 30 -3.72 13.81 -0.49
C CYS A 30 -4.72 13.17 -1.49
N PRO A 31 -4.26 12.37 -2.47
CA PRO A 31 -5.13 11.80 -3.50
C PRO A 31 -6.17 10.83 -2.94
N GLY A 32 -5.86 10.13 -1.84
CA GLY A 32 -6.82 9.26 -1.17
C GLY A 32 -7.97 10.03 -0.52
N LEU A 33 -7.69 11.16 0.13
CA LEU A 33 -8.72 12.03 0.68
C LEU A 33 -9.53 12.71 -0.43
N MET A 34 -8.88 13.11 -1.53
CA MET A 34 -9.56 13.64 -2.72
C MET A 34 -10.56 12.62 -3.28
N ALA A 35 -10.10 11.39 -3.54
CA ALA A 35 -10.96 10.31 -4.04
C ALA A 35 -12.13 10.05 -3.09
N TRP A 36 -11.87 10.01 -1.77
CA TRP A 36 -12.93 9.81 -0.79
C TRP A 36 -13.97 10.92 -0.79
N LEU A 37 -13.55 12.20 -0.90
CA LEU A 37 -14.45 13.36 -0.96
C LEU A 37 -15.28 13.38 -2.25
N LEU A 38 -14.68 13.05 -3.38
CA LEU A 38 -15.38 13.03 -4.67
C LEU A 38 -16.50 11.99 -4.70
N CYS A 39 -16.36 10.87 -3.98
CA CYS A 39 -17.42 9.87 -3.82
C CYS A 39 -18.58 10.30 -2.89
N GLN A 40 -18.54 11.49 -2.29
CA GLN A 40 -19.57 11.92 -1.33
C GLN A 40 -20.70 12.65 -2.03
N PRO A 41 -21.95 12.51 -1.56
CA PRO A 41 -23.07 13.26 -2.12
C PRO A 41 -22.80 14.77 -2.11
N GLY A 42 -23.08 15.43 -3.23
CA GLY A 42 -22.92 16.88 -3.37
C GLY A 42 -21.49 17.37 -3.64
N SER A 43 -20.51 16.47 -3.79
CA SER A 43 -19.13 16.81 -4.22
C SER A 43 -19.10 17.57 -5.56
N GLU A 44 -19.97 17.20 -6.49
CA GLU A 44 -20.13 17.84 -7.81
C GLU A 44 -20.37 19.35 -7.71
N SER A 45 -21.14 19.80 -6.72
CA SER A 45 -21.49 21.23 -6.54
C SER A 45 -20.30 22.13 -6.26
N ILE A 46 -19.20 21.55 -5.77
CA ILE A 46 -17.97 22.29 -5.44
C ILE A 46 -16.80 21.94 -6.37
N LEU A 47 -17.01 21.06 -7.36
CA LEU A 47 -15.97 20.64 -8.29
C LEU A 47 -15.42 21.83 -9.10
N GLU A 48 -16.32 22.69 -9.58
CA GLU A 48 -15.99 23.89 -10.37
C GLU A 48 -16.03 25.20 -9.57
N SER A 49 -16.15 25.10 -8.25
CA SER A 49 -16.10 26.29 -7.41
C SER A 49 -14.73 26.94 -7.53
N ARG A 50 -14.71 28.26 -7.70
CA ARG A 50 -13.48 29.04 -7.84
C ARG A 50 -13.07 29.64 -6.50
N ASN A 51 -11.77 29.61 -6.19
CA ASN A 51 -11.22 30.27 -5.01
C ASN A 51 -11.03 31.78 -5.21
N GLY A 52 -10.30 32.43 -4.30
CA GLY A 52 -10.13 33.90 -4.28
C GLY A 52 -9.20 34.42 -5.37
N LEU A 53 -8.55 33.52 -6.10
CA LEU A 53 -7.75 33.79 -7.29
C LEU A 53 -8.49 33.36 -8.57
N GLY A 54 -9.74 32.93 -8.44
CA GLY A 54 -10.50 32.37 -9.55
C GLY A 54 -10.10 30.95 -9.92
N GLU A 55 -9.20 30.29 -9.19
CA GLU A 55 -8.76 28.94 -9.56
C GLU A 55 -9.85 27.92 -9.26
N SER A 56 -10.12 27.00 -10.19
CA SER A 56 -10.79 25.74 -9.86
C SER A 56 -9.83 24.82 -9.09
N PRO A 57 -10.33 23.78 -8.38
CA PRO A 57 -9.48 22.77 -7.76
C PRO A 57 -8.51 22.11 -8.76
N LEU A 58 -8.95 21.89 -10.01
CA LEU A 58 -8.11 21.31 -11.06
C LEU A 58 -7.02 22.29 -11.54
N CYS A 59 -7.37 23.56 -11.71
CA CYS A 59 -6.40 24.62 -12.02
C CYS A 59 -5.32 24.72 -10.94
N LEU A 60 -5.74 24.77 -9.67
CA LEU A 60 -4.82 24.79 -8.51
C LEU A 60 -3.94 23.53 -8.47
N ALA A 61 -4.50 22.34 -8.74
CA ALA A 61 -3.75 21.09 -8.74
C ALA A 61 -2.67 21.06 -9.83
N THR A 62 -3.00 21.59 -11.00
CA THR A 62 -2.08 21.66 -12.14
C THR A 62 -0.94 22.62 -11.85
N ARG A 63 -1.25 23.84 -11.38
CA ARG A 63 -0.24 24.84 -11.00
C ARG A 63 0.70 24.36 -9.89
N LEU A 64 0.22 23.54 -8.96
CA LEU A 64 1.01 22.97 -7.88
C LEU A 64 1.65 21.61 -8.23
N CYS A 65 1.54 21.15 -9.47
CA CYS A 65 2.04 19.87 -9.97
C CYS A 65 1.57 18.67 -9.12
N ARG A 66 0.31 18.68 -8.67
CA ARG A 66 -0.29 17.60 -7.85
C ARG A 66 -0.94 16.55 -8.74
N GLY A 67 -0.13 15.89 -9.57
CA GLY A 67 -0.64 15.04 -10.66
C GLY A 67 -1.60 13.94 -10.20
N CYS A 68 -1.31 13.23 -9.11
CA CYS A 68 -2.21 12.19 -8.61
C CYS A 68 -3.55 12.74 -8.10
N VAL A 69 -3.57 13.98 -7.60
CA VAL A 69 -4.80 14.66 -7.19
C VAL A 69 -5.56 15.20 -8.41
N ALA A 70 -4.84 15.79 -9.38
CA ALA A 70 -5.39 16.24 -10.66
C ALA A 70 -6.06 15.07 -11.41
N MET A 71 -5.43 13.90 -11.42
CA MET A 71 -6.00 12.68 -11.99
C MET A 71 -7.36 12.33 -11.37
N ARG A 72 -7.51 12.42 -10.04
CA ARG A 72 -8.82 12.19 -9.39
C ARG A 72 -9.87 13.23 -9.75
N LEU A 73 -9.48 14.48 -9.90
CA LEU A 73 -10.39 15.55 -10.32
C LEU A 73 -10.86 15.37 -11.76
N VAL A 74 -9.95 14.96 -12.66
CA VAL A 74 -10.29 14.63 -14.06
C VAL A 74 -11.16 13.38 -14.16
N GLU A 75 -10.87 12.33 -13.37
CA GLU A 75 -11.75 11.16 -13.24
C GLU A 75 -13.17 11.54 -12.78
N ALA A 76 -13.30 12.62 -12.00
CA ALA A 76 -14.58 13.18 -11.57
C ALA A 76 -15.17 14.19 -12.56
N LEU A 77 -14.63 14.29 -13.79
CA LEU A 77 -15.09 15.17 -14.87
C LEU A 77 -14.96 16.68 -14.55
N ALA A 78 -13.94 17.07 -13.80
CA ALA A 78 -13.61 18.48 -13.61
C ALA A 78 -13.22 19.15 -14.94
N ASP A 79 -13.66 20.39 -15.17
CA ASP A 79 -13.43 21.12 -16.42
C ASP A 79 -11.97 21.61 -16.52
N PRO A 80 -11.16 21.11 -17.48
CA PRO A 80 -9.78 21.56 -17.66
C PRO A 80 -9.67 22.93 -18.32
N GLY A 81 -10.74 23.39 -18.99
CA GLY A 81 -10.80 24.67 -19.71
C GLY A 81 -11.18 25.85 -18.81
N ALA A 82 -11.57 25.60 -17.55
CA ALA A 82 -11.93 26.64 -16.61
C ALA A 82 -10.73 27.56 -16.30
N CYS A 83 -10.84 28.84 -16.67
CA CYS A 83 -9.79 29.82 -16.43
C CYS A 83 -9.87 30.43 -15.02
N ASP A 84 -8.70 30.75 -14.47
CA ASP A 84 -8.56 31.59 -13.29
C ASP A 84 -8.72 33.09 -13.62
N ASP A 85 -8.53 33.97 -12.63
CA ASP A 85 -8.69 35.42 -12.84
C ASP A 85 -7.56 36.05 -13.69
N LYS A 86 -6.49 35.30 -13.97
CA LYS A 86 -5.40 35.69 -14.87
C LYS A 86 -5.61 35.18 -16.29
N GLY A 87 -6.60 34.32 -16.50
CA GLY A 87 -6.87 33.66 -17.77
C GLY A 87 -6.11 32.35 -17.96
N ASP A 88 -5.42 31.86 -16.93
CA ASP A 88 -4.72 30.58 -16.98
C ASP A 88 -5.72 29.43 -16.71
N SER A 89 -5.68 28.38 -17.54
CA SER A 89 -6.48 27.16 -17.34
C SER A 89 -5.58 25.95 -17.08
N ALA A 90 -6.15 24.85 -16.56
CA ALA A 90 -5.40 23.62 -16.37
C ALA A 90 -4.86 23.09 -17.71
N GLU A 91 -5.68 23.12 -18.76
CA GLU A 91 -5.29 22.73 -20.12
C GLU A 91 -4.08 23.55 -20.62
N ALA A 92 -4.06 24.86 -20.39
CA ALA A 92 -2.96 25.74 -20.79
C ALA A 92 -1.64 25.47 -20.03
N MET A 93 -1.70 24.83 -18.85
CA MET A 93 -0.56 24.52 -17.98
C MET A 93 0.02 23.11 -18.18
N ASP A 94 -0.18 22.48 -19.35
CA ASP A 94 0.26 21.10 -19.65
C ASP A 94 -0.33 20.05 -18.69
N LEU A 95 -1.64 20.12 -18.44
CA LEU A 95 -2.37 19.11 -17.68
C LEU A 95 -2.11 17.68 -18.21
N ASP A 96 -2.06 17.49 -19.53
CA ASP A 96 -1.80 16.19 -20.14
C ASP A 96 -0.42 15.62 -19.75
N GLY A 97 0.63 16.44 -19.73
CA GLY A 97 1.95 16.06 -19.25
C GLY A 97 1.92 15.65 -17.79
N LEU A 98 1.23 16.42 -16.96
CA LEU A 98 1.08 16.13 -15.54
C LEU A 98 0.33 14.80 -15.28
N LEU A 99 -0.75 14.54 -16.02
CA LEU A 99 -1.53 13.30 -15.88
C LEU A 99 -0.72 12.07 -16.32
N ARG A 100 0.02 12.16 -17.43
CA ARG A 100 0.91 11.07 -17.89
C ARG A 100 1.94 10.69 -16.82
N GLU A 101 2.52 11.67 -16.14
CA GLU A 101 3.50 11.40 -15.09
C GLU A 101 2.83 10.82 -13.84
N ALA A 102 1.66 11.34 -13.46
CA ALA A 102 0.89 10.81 -12.35
C ALA A 102 0.50 9.33 -12.54
N GLU A 103 0.12 8.94 -13.75
CA GLU A 103 -0.18 7.55 -14.08
C GLU A 103 1.06 6.64 -13.92
N ARG A 104 2.24 7.10 -14.35
CA ARG A 104 3.49 6.36 -14.15
C ARG A 104 3.79 6.18 -12.68
N ASP A 105 3.66 7.25 -11.89
CA ASP A 105 3.86 7.22 -10.45
C ASP A 105 2.91 6.25 -9.74
N GLU A 106 1.63 6.21 -10.13
CA GLU A 106 0.66 5.27 -9.56
C GLU A 106 1.01 3.82 -9.92
N ARG A 107 1.41 3.55 -11.16
CA ARG A 107 1.88 2.21 -11.57
C ARG A 107 3.11 1.77 -10.77
N CYS A 108 4.09 2.66 -10.59
CA CYS A 108 5.27 2.39 -9.77
C CYS A 108 4.90 2.13 -8.30
N ARG A 109 3.98 2.93 -7.72
CA ARG A 109 3.49 2.73 -6.35
C ARG A 109 2.74 1.41 -6.19
N GLN A 110 1.92 1.03 -7.17
CA GLN A 110 1.18 -0.22 -7.17
C GLN A 110 2.10 -1.43 -7.28
N ALA A 111 3.07 -1.42 -8.21
CA ALA A 111 4.08 -2.48 -8.33
C ALA A 111 4.87 -2.66 -7.02
N ALA A 112 5.34 -1.57 -6.41
CA ALA A 112 6.05 -1.62 -5.14
C ALA A 112 5.18 -2.17 -3.98
N LYS A 113 3.87 -1.91 -4.00
CA LYS A 113 2.93 -2.47 -3.02
C LYS A 113 2.74 -3.98 -3.23
N GLU A 114 2.61 -4.41 -4.48
CA GLU A 114 2.48 -5.83 -4.85
C GLU A 114 3.74 -6.61 -4.46
N ASP A 115 4.94 -6.09 -4.76
CA ASP A 115 6.20 -6.72 -4.36
C ASP A 115 6.30 -6.88 -2.83
N ARG A 116 5.88 -5.87 -2.07
CA ARG A 116 5.82 -5.95 -0.59
C ARG A 116 4.85 -7.02 -0.11
N LEU A 117 3.70 -7.16 -0.75
CA LEU A 117 2.72 -8.19 -0.42
C LEU A 117 3.27 -9.59 -0.71
N LEU A 118 3.88 -9.78 -1.88
CA LEU A 118 4.50 -11.05 -2.25
C LEU A 118 5.62 -11.45 -1.28
N ALA A 119 6.46 -10.49 -0.89
CA ALA A 119 7.51 -10.72 0.11
C ALA A 119 6.93 -11.13 1.47
N ALA A 120 5.88 -10.44 1.95
CA ALA A 120 5.21 -10.78 3.20
C ALA A 120 4.57 -12.16 3.17
N VAL A 121 3.95 -12.54 2.04
CA VAL A 121 3.38 -13.89 1.84
C VAL A 121 4.46 -14.96 1.84
N ALA A 122 5.58 -14.73 1.15
CA ALA A 122 6.71 -15.66 1.14
C ALA A 122 7.31 -15.83 2.55
N GLU A 123 7.44 -14.75 3.31
CA GLU A 123 7.91 -14.81 4.69
C GLU A 123 6.94 -15.58 5.59
N ALA A 124 5.63 -15.34 5.46
CA ALA A 124 4.60 -16.05 6.22
C ALA A 124 4.61 -17.55 5.90
N ARG A 125 4.79 -17.91 4.63
CA ARG A 125 4.94 -19.31 4.20
C ARG A 125 6.16 -19.96 4.83
N ARG A 126 7.33 -19.30 4.76
CA ARG A 126 8.57 -19.81 5.37
C ARG A 126 8.43 -20.01 6.88
N LYS A 127 7.79 -19.07 7.59
CA LYS A 127 7.51 -19.19 9.03
C LYS A 127 6.62 -20.39 9.33
N ARG A 128 5.61 -20.64 8.51
CA ARG A 128 4.74 -21.82 8.66
C ARG A 128 5.52 -23.11 8.47
N GLU A 129 6.31 -23.21 7.41
CA GLU A 129 7.15 -24.38 7.12
C GLU A 129 8.17 -24.64 8.24
N GLU A 130 8.78 -23.58 8.81
CA GLU A 130 9.67 -23.70 9.96
C GLU A 130 8.95 -24.21 11.21
N LEU A 131 7.76 -23.70 11.51
CA LEU A 131 6.96 -24.17 12.65
C LEU A 131 6.55 -25.63 12.49
N ASP A 132 6.16 -26.03 11.28
CA ASP A 132 5.78 -27.41 10.97
C ASP A 132 7.00 -28.35 11.11
N TRP A 133 8.18 -27.93 10.62
CA TRP A 133 9.43 -28.66 10.81
C TRP A 133 9.82 -28.81 12.29
N ARG A 134 9.69 -27.72 13.07
CA ARG A 134 9.98 -27.76 14.52
C ARG A 134 9.05 -28.75 15.24
N ARG A 135 7.76 -28.79 14.91
CA ARG A 135 6.82 -29.77 15.48
C ARG A 135 7.22 -31.20 15.17
N GLN A 136 7.49 -31.50 13.90
CA GLN A 136 7.92 -32.83 13.46
C GLN A 136 9.20 -33.27 14.19
N LEU A 137 10.17 -32.36 14.34
CA LEU A 137 11.43 -32.67 15.02
C LEU A 137 11.22 -33.03 16.50
N PHE A 138 10.34 -32.30 17.21
CA PHE A 138 9.97 -32.65 18.58
C PHE A 138 9.26 -34.00 18.68
N GLU A 139 8.33 -34.31 17.77
CA GLU A 139 7.65 -35.61 17.73
C GLU A 139 8.62 -36.77 17.47
N THR A 140 9.54 -36.58 16.52
CA THR A 140 10.55 -37.59 16.17
C THR A 140 11.52 -37.84 17.32
N MET A 141 12.03 -36.78 17.95
CA MET A 141 12.92 -36.90 19.12
C MET A 141 12.22 -37.55 20.32
N GLY A 142 10.93 -37.27 20.55
CA GLY A 142 10.14 -37.93 21.60
C GLY A 142 9.96 -39.43 21.38
N GLN A 143 9.84 -39.88 20.13
CA GLN A 143 9.75 -41.31 19.78
C GLN A 143 11.08 -42.05 19.99
N VAL A 144 12.22 -41.42 19.70
CA VAL A 144 13.56 -42.03 19.91
C VAL A 144 13.80 -42.33 21.39
N SER A 145 13.42 -41.43 22.30
CA SER A 145 13.50 -41.66 23.75
C SER A 145 12.58 -42.75 24.29
N PHE A 146 11.48 -43.07 23.60
CA PHE A 146 10.58 -44.16 24.01
C PHE A 146 11.05 -45.52 23.48
N SER A 147 11.77 -45.55 22.34
CA SER A 147 12.30 -46.78 21.75
C SER A 147 13.59 -47.28 22.43
N GLU A 148 14.47 -46.37 22.90
CA GLU A 148 15.67 -46.76 23.65
C GLU A 148 15.37 -47.37 25.04
N ASN A 149 14.21 -47.06 25.63
CA ASN A 149 13.85 -47.56 26.96
C ASN A 149 13.15 -48.93 26.95
N VAL A 150 12.77 -49.45 25.77
CA VAL A 150 12.14 -50.79 25.61
C VAL A 150 13.16 -51.83 25.10
N GLY A 151 14.34 -51.41 24.66
CA GLY A 151 15.41 -52.29 24.16
C GLY A 151 16.42 -52.81 25.20
N SER A 152 16.37 -52.35 26.46
CA SER A 152 17.38 -52.68 27.48
C SER A 152 17.08 -53.94 28.31
N SER A 153 16.24 -54.85 27.82
CA SER A 153 16.01 -56.18 28.43
C SER A 153 16.20 -57.27 27.39
N SER A 154 17.46 -57.63 27.14
CA SER A 154 17.98 -58.94 26.68
C SER A 154 19.10 -58.73 25.68
N THR A 155 20.34 -58.85 26.15
CA THR A 155 21.42 -59.64 25.55
C THR A 155 22.70 -59.40 26.34
N SER A 156 22.83 -60.09 27.47
CA SER A 156 24.16 -60.50 27.91
C SER A 156 24.65 -61.60 26.95
N GLU A 157 25.97 -61.64 26.75
CA GLU A 157 26.74 -62.65 26.00
C GLU A 157 26.91 -62.43 24.49
N ALA A 158 28.03 -61.79 24.14
CA ALA A 158 29.10 -62.37 23.29
C ALA A 158 30.10 -61.25 22.94
N ARG A 159 31.22 -61.18 23.66
CA ARG A 159 32.55 -61.62 23.22
C ARG A 159 33.21 -60.73 22.17
N ASP A 160 34.31 -60.12 22.61
CA ASP A 160 35.60 -60.03 21.93
C ASP A 160 35.59 -59.89 20.40
N ARG A 161 36.02 -58.72 19.91
CA ARG A 161 37.33 -58.61 19.23
C ARG A 161 37.75 -57.17 18.97
N LEU A 162 39.01 -56.94 19.33
CA LEU A 162 39.82 -55.76 19.06
C LEU A 162 39.89 -55.39 17.56
N ALA A 163 39.80 -54.09 17.34
CA ALA A 163 40.72 -53.23 16.58
C ALA A 163 40.86 -53.36 15.05
N ILE A 164 40.97 -52.16 14.46
CA ILE A 164 41.92 -51.69 13.44
C ILE A 164 41.22 -50.99 12.27
N ALA A 165 41.49 -49.68 12.20
CA ALA A 165 41.65 -48.78 11.05
C ALA A 165 40.96 -49.11 9.72
N SER A 166 40.25 -48.13 9.16
CA SER A 166 40.81 -47.29 8.08
C SER A 166 39.80 -46.27 7.59
N ASN A 167 40.19 -45.01 7.65
CA ASN A 167 39.67 -43.95 6.78
C ASN A 167 40.56 -43.97 5.52
N PRO A 168 40.00 -44.14 4.31
CA PRO A 168 40.43 -43.24 3.22
C PRO A 168 39.37 -42.96 2.13
N GLY A 169 39.46 -41.75 1.54
CA GLY A 169 39.17 -41.46 0.13
C GLY A 169 37.71 -41.11 -0.21
N GLN A 170 37.37 -39.84 -0.45
CA GLN A 170 37.48 -39.15 -1.75
C GLN A 170 36.66 -39.77 -2.87
N ALA A 171 35.62 -39.05 -3.33
CA ALA A 171 35.53 -38.47 -4.67
C ALA A 171 34.32 -37.52 -4.75
#